data_AF-A0A0L0EKK8-F1
#
_entry.id   AF-A0A0L0EKK8-F1
#
_cell.length_a   1.000
_cell.length_b   1.000
_cell.length_c   1.000
_cell.angle_alpha   90.00
_cell.angle_beta   90.00
_cell.angle_gamma   90.00
#
_symmetry.space_group_name_H-M   'P 1'
#
loop_
_entity.id
_entity.type
_entity.pdbx_description
1 polymer ?
#
loop_
_entity_poly.entity_id
_entity_poly.type
_entity_poly.pdbx_seq_one_letter_code
_entity_poly.pdbx_strand_id
1 'polypeptide(L)'
;SDLLQRDVQSGLLQCDVKSDLLQCDVKSNLLQYDVQSGLLQCDVKSDLLQYDVKSDLLQYDMKSDLLQRDVQSGLLQCDVKSDLLQCDVQSDLLQYDVKSDLLQYDMKSDLLQRDVQSGLLQCDVKSDLLQCDVKSNLLQYDV
;
A
#
# COMPACT_ATOMS: atom_id res chain seq x y z
N SER A 1 -22.55 8.52 -8.82
CA SER A 1 -22.33 7.30 -8.04
C SER A 1 -22.10 6.15 -9.00
N ASP A 2 -20.93 6.17 -9.62
CA ASP A 2 -20.43 5.06 -10.44
C ASP A 2 -19.77 4.05 -9.49
N LEU A 3 -20.43 2.90 -9.30
CA LEU A 3 -19.87 1.76 -8.58
C LEU A 3 -19.23 0.82 -9.60
N LEU A 4 -17.93 0.58 -9.46
CA LEU A 4 -17.20 -0.42 -10.23
C LEU A 4 -16.82 -1.60 -9.33
N GLN A 5 -17.22 -2.80 -9.75
CA GLN A 5 -16.79 -4.06 -9.14
C GLN A 5 -16.05 -4.89 -10.18
N ARG A 6 -14.86 -5.38 -9.83
CA ARG A 6 -14.02 -6.21 -10.71
C ARG A 6 -13.44 -7.41 -9.97
N ASP A 7 -13.54 -8.57 -10.59
CA ASP A 7 -12.77 -9.77 -10.23
C ASP A 7 -11.97 -10.16 -11.47
N VAL A 8 -10.64 -10.16 -11.36
CA VAL A 8 -9.75 -10.35 -12.50
C VAL A 8 -8.69 -11.39 -12.20
N GLN A 9 -8.57 -12.37 -13.09
CA GLN A 9 -7.45 -13.30 -13.13
C GLN A 9 -6.75 -13.20 -14.48
N SER A 10 -5.45 -12.88 -14.49
CA SER A 10 -4.68 -12.75 -15.73
C SER A 10 -3.19 -13.07 -15.54
N GLY A 11 -2.44 -13.27 -16.62
CA GLY A 11 -0.97 -13.34 -16.52
C GLY A 11 -0.32 -11.94 -16.45
N LEU A 12 -0.91 -10.97 -17.14
CA LEU A 12 -0.49 -9.58 -17.20
C LEU A 12 -1.73 -8.71 -17.21
N LEU A 13 -1.82 -7.77 -16.27
CA LEU A 13 -2.88 -6.78 -16.20
C LEU A 13 -2.29 -5.38 -16.10
N GLN A 14 -2.80 -4.49 -16.94
CA GLN A 14 -2.57 -3.06 -16.85
C GLN A 14 -3.92 -2.33 -16.88
N CYS A 15 -4.20 -1.46 -15.93
CA CYS A 15 -5.44 -0.70 -15.91
C CYS A 15 -5.32 0.69 -15.28
N ASP A 16 -6.05 1.65 -15.86
CA ASP A 16 -6.33 2.96 -15.27
C ASP A 16 -7.82 3.02 -14.92
N VAL A 17 -8.16 3.42 -13.69
CA VAL A 17 -9.55 3.46 -13.23
C VAL A 17 -9.87 4.80 -12.59
N LYS A 18 -11.01 5.37 -12.97
CA LYS A 18 -11.63 6.51 -12.29
C LYS A 18 -13.06 6.17 -11.92
N SER A 19 -13.41 6.31 -10.64
CA SER A 19 -14.76 6.00 -10.15
C SER A 19 -15.01 6.60 -8.78
N ASP A 20 -16.26 6.92 -8.46
CA ASP A 20 -16.62 7.34 -7.10
C ASP A 20 -16.31 6.20 -6.10
N LEU A 21 -16.75 4.98 -6.41
CA LEU A 21 -16.56 3.78 -5.60
C LEU A 21 -15.95 2.65 -6.44
N LEU A 22 -14.79 2.14 -6.03
CA LEU A 22 -14.14 0.97 -6.63
C LEU A 22 -13.98 -0.15 -5.61
N GLN A 23 -14.37 -1.36 -6.01
CA GLN A 23 -14.05 -2.60 -5.30
C GLN A 23 -13.43 -3.60 -6.27
N CYS A 24 -12.26 -4.16 -5.94
CA CYS A 24 -11.62 -5.17 -6.78
C CYS A 24 -10.94 -6.31 -6.01
N ASP A 25 -10.99 -7.52 -6.59
CA ASP A 25 -10.12 -8.68 -6.28
C ASP A 25 -9.31 -8.96 -7.55
N VAL A 26 -7.97 -8.96 -7.43
CA VAL A 26 -7.09 -9.17 -8.57
C VAL A 26 -6.06 -10.24 -8.28
N LYS A 27 -5.95 -11.21 -9.18
CA LYS A 27 -4.88 -12.21 -9.21
C LYS A 27 -4.11 -12.09 -10.52
N SER A 28 -2.84 -11.72 -10.47
CA SER A 28 -2.04 -11.57 -11.68
C SER A 28 -0.57 -11.86 -11.45
N ASN A 29 0.16 -12.47 -12.39
CA ASN A 29 1.61 -12.60 -12.22
C ASN A 29 2.30 -11.22 -12.26
N LEU A 30 1.91 -10.39 -13.25
CA LEU A 30 2.35 -9.00 -13.36
C LEU A 30 1.13 -8.08 -13.34
N LEU A 31 1.15 -7.10 -12.44
CA LEU A 31 0.08 -6.12 -12.30
C LEU A 31 0.64 -4.70 -12.22
N GLN A 32 0.11 -3.84 -13.09
CA GLN A 32 0.32 -2.40 -13.03
C GLN A 32 -1.03 -1.68 -13.02
N TYR A 33 -1.27 -0.78 -12.07
CA TYR A 33 -2.50 0.03 -12.09
C TYR A 33 -2.35 1.44 -11.55
N ASP A 34 -3.18 2.35 -12.06
CA ASP A 34 -3.41 3.70 -11.54
C ASP A 34 -4.90 3.85 -11.20
N VAL A 35 -5.21 4.28 -9.98
CA VAL A 35 -6.60 4.48 -9.53
C VAL A 35 -6.78 5.86 -8.94
N GLN A 36 -7.82 6.55 -9.43
CA GLN A 36 -8.38 7.72 -8.78
C GLN A 36 -9.81 7.42 -8.31
N SER A 37 -10.07 7.47 -7.01
CA SER A 37 -11.40 7.18 -6.45
C SER A 37 -11.80 8.06 -5.27
N GLY A 38 -13.08 8.09 -4.93
CA GLY A 38 -13.51 8.59 -3.61
C GLY A 38 -13.30 7.52 -2.53
N LEU A 39 -13.75 6.30 -2.83
CA LEU A 39 -13.55 5.13 -1.97
C LEU A 39 -12.99 3.97 -2.81
N LEU A 40 -11.89 3.39 -2.32
CA LEU A 40 -11.29 2.19 -2.88
C LEU A 40 -11.15 1.11 -1.81
N GLN A 41 -11.64 -0.08 -2.15
CA GLN A 41 -11.35 -1.32 -1.43
C GLN A 41 -10.76 -2.37 -2.38
N CYS A 42 -9.57 -2.88 -2.09
CA CYS A 42 -8.94 -3.90 -2.95
C CYS A 42 -8.22 -5.04 -2.20
N ASP A 43 -8.30 -6.25 -2.74
CA ASP A 43 -7.43 -7.40 -2.42
C ASP A 43 -6.65 -7.76 -3.68
N VAL A 44 -5.34 -7.84 -3.57
CA VAL A 44 -4.46 -8.14 -4.71
C VAL A 44 -3.44 -9.20 -4.33
N LYS A 45 -3.31 -10.19 -5.22
CA LYS A 45 -2.24 -11.18 -5.17
C LYS A 45 -1.47 -11.14 -6.48
N SER A 46 -0.18 -10.85 -6.41
CA SER A 46 0.66 -10.76 -7.61
C SER A 46 2.11 -11.10 -7.36
N ASP A 47 2.85 -11.63 -8.34
CA ASP A 47 4.30 -11.83 -8.15
C ASP A 47 5.02 -10.47 -8.21
N LEU A 48 4.68 -9.65 -9.21
CA LEU A 48 5.21 -8.30 -9.40
C LEU A 48 4.05 -7.30 -9.47
N LEU A 49 4.03 -6.38 -8.51
CA LEU A 49 3.01 -5.35 -8.40
C LEU A 49 3.61 -3.95 -8.38
N GLN A 50 3.12 -3.09 -9.28
CA GLN A 50 3.37 -1.66 -9.28
C GLN A 50 2.05 -0.88 -9.31
N TYR A 51 1.87 0.11 -8.42
CA TYR A 51 0.68 0.96 -8.50
C TYR A 51 0.83 2.38 -7.97
N ASP A 52 -0.06 3.24 -8.45
CA ASP A 52 -0.32 4.60 -7.95
C ASP A 52 -1.81 4.72 -7.58
N VAL A 53 -2.12 5.25 -6.39
CA VAL A 53 -3.49 5.42 -5.93
C VAL A 53 -3.70 6.79 -5.31
N LYS A 54 -4.78 7.46 -5.74
CA LYS A 54 -5.34 8.66 -5.11
C LYS A 54 -6.76 8.40 -4.65
N SER A 55 -7.01 8.44 -3.34
CA SER A 55 -8.35 8.20 -2.80
C SER A 55 -8.64 8.94 -1.51
N ASP A 56 -9.86 9.43 -1.30
CA ASP A 56 -10.23 10.03 -0.01
C ASP A 56 -10.18 8.97 1.11
N LEU A 57 -10.78 7.79 0.84
CA LEU A 57 -10.75 6.62 1.71
C LEU A 57 -10.16 5.44 0.96
N LEU A 58 -9.16 4.79 1.57
CA LEU A 58 -8.45 3.67 0.98
C LEU A 58 -8.30 2.53 1.97
N GLN A 59 -8.73 1.34 1.56
CA GLN A 59 -8.50 0.10 2.28
C GLN A 59 -7.94 -0.97 1.33
N TYR A 60 -6.80 -1.57 1.67
CA TYR A 60 -6.26 -2.66 0.86
C TYR A 60 -5.53 -3.76 1.63
N ASP A 61 -5.55 -4.95 1.05
CA ASP A 61 -4.74 -6.13 1.43
C ASP A 61 -3.94 -6.58 0.21
N MET A 62 -2.61 -6.64 0.36
CA MET A 62 -1.69 -6.90 -0.74
C MET A 62 -0.74 -8.04 -0.38
N LYS A 63 -0.62 -9.01 -1.29
CA LYS A 63 0.43 -10.03 -1.24
C LYS A 63 1.22 -10.07 -2.53
N SER A 64 2.53 -9.89 -2.44
CA SER A 64 3.40 -10.00 -3.62
C SER A 64 4.86 -10.27 -3.32
N ASP A 65 5.62 -10.84 -4.24
CA ASP A 65 7.06 -11.02 -4.05
C ASP A 65 7.78 -9.67 -4.16
N LEU A 66 7.44 -8.88 -5.18
CA LEU A 66 7.99 -7.54 -5.44
C LEU A 66 6.86 -6.51 -5.48
N LEU A 67 6.95 -5.50 -4.60
CA LEU A 67 5.97 -4.44 -4.51
C LEU A 67 6.61 -3.05 -4.58
N GLN A 68 6.13 -2.25 -5.53
CA GLN A 68 6.36 -0.81 -5.58
C GLN A 68 5.03 -0.05 -5.57
N ARG A 69 4.91 0.94 -4.70
CA ARG A 69 3.69 1.77 -4.65
C ARG A 69 3.92 3.23 -4.30
N ASP A 70 3.01 4.05 -4.79
CA ASP A 70 2.80 5.44 -4.38
C ASP A 70 1.33 5.61 -3.99
N VAL A 71 1.06 6.23 -2.84
CA VAL A 71 -0.29 6.37 -2.31
C VAL A 71 -0.50 7.75 -1.70
N GLN A 72 -1.55 8.43 -2.17
CA GLN A 72 -2.07 9.64 -1.56
C GLN A 72 -3.52 9.43 -1.09
N SER A 73 -3.78 9.67 0.19
CA SER A 73 -5.14 9.54 0.74
C SER A 73 -5.49 10.49 1.87
N GLY A 74 -6.78 10.63 2.19
CA GLY A 74 -7.20 11.23 3.46
C GLY A 74 -7.11 10.22 4.61
N LEU A 75 -7.70 9.05 4.41
CA LEU A 75 -7.63 7.92 5.33
C LEU A 75 -7.14 6.68 4.61
N LEU A 76 -6.07 6.07 5.14
CA LEU A 76 -5.50 4.83 4.65
C LEU A 76 -5.43 3.78 5.76
N GLN A 77 -5.96 2.60 5.46
CA GLN A 77 -5.71 1.37 6.19
C GLN A 77 -5.17 0.30 5.24
N CYS A 78 -4.05 -0.33 5.60
CA CYS A 78 -3.57 -1.46 4.81
C CYS A 78 -2.75 -2.53 5.56
N ASP A 79 -2.80 -3.74 5.01
CA ASP A 79 -1.96 -4.90 5.33
C ASP A 79 -1.17 -5.28 4.07
N VAL A 80 0.15 -5.42 4.21
CA VAL A 80 1.03 -5.83 3.11
C VAL A 80 1.98 -6.95 3.53
N LYS A 81 2.04 -7.97 2.69
CA LYS A 81 3.02 -9.07 2.79
C LYS A 81 3.84 -9.17 1.52
N SER A 82 5.14 -8.95 1.62
CA SER A 82 6.02 -9.05 0.46
C SER A 82 7.47 -9.37 0.76
N ASP A 83 8.19 -9.99 -0.17
CA ASP A 83 9.64 -10.23 0.02
C ASP A 83 10.40 -8.91 -0.06
N LEU A 84 10.13 -8.10 -1.09
CA LEU A 84 10.67 -6.75 -1.28
C LEU A 84 9.54 -5.72 -1.37
N LEU A 85 9.61 -4.70 -0.52
CA LEU A 85 8.68 -3.55 -0.54
C LEU A 85 9.42 -2.23 -0.64
N GLN A 86 9.03 -1.44 -1.64
CA GLN A 86 9.30 -0.01 -1.70
C GLN A 86 7.98 0.76 -1.72
N CYS A 87 7.77 1.67 -0.77
CA CYS A 87 6.58 2.52 -0.78
C CYS A 87 6.82 3.97 -0.38
N ASP A 88 6.05 4.85 -1.01
CA ASP A 88 5.83 6.23 -0.57
C ASP A 88 4.36 6.38 -0.20
N VAL A 89 4.07 7.04 0.92
CA VAL A 89 2.71 7.24 1.41
C VAL A 89 2.55 8.64 2.00
N GLN A 90 1.55 9.36 1.50
CA GLN A 90 1.05 10.58 2.12
C GLN A 90 -0.42 10.39 2.54
N SER A 91 -0.71 10.52 3.83
CA SER A 91 -2.09 10.42 4.34
C SER A 91 -2.34 11.30 5.56
N ASP A 92 -3.54 11.83 5.78
CA ASP A 92 -3.82 12.55 7.05
C ASP A 92 -3.86 11.54 8.21
N LEU A 93 -4.59 10.43 8.03
CA LEU A 93 -4.64 9.29 8.97
C LEU A 93 -4.12 8.03 8.30
N LEU A 94 -3.16 7.35 8.94
CA LEU A 94 -2.53 6.15 8.42
C LEU A 94 -2.49 5.02 9.45
N GLN A 95 -3.06 3.88 9.09
CA GLN A 95 -2.86 2.59 9.76
C GLN A 95 -2.13 1.63 8.83
N TYR A 96 -0.94 1.19 9.26
CA TYR A 96 0.01 0.49 8.41
C TYR A 96 0.53 -0.80 9.05
N ASP A 97 0.18 -1.97 8.50
CA ASP A 97 0.76 -3.26 8.90
C ASP A 97 1.58 -3.85 7.75
N VAL A 98 2.84 -4.20 8.02
CA VAL A 98 3.74 -4.80 7.03
C VAL A 98 4.53 -5.95 7.59
N LYS A 99 4.60 -7.01 6.78
CA LYS A 99 5.63 -8.03 6.87
C LYS A 99 6.45 -8.10 5.59
N SER A 100 7.76 -7.88 5.69
CA SER A 100 8.65 -7.97 4.53
C SER A 100 10.10 -8.31 4.83
N ASP A 101 10.77 -9.09 3.97
CA ASP A 101 12.19 -9.39 4.17
C ASP A 101 13.06 -8.13 4.00
N LEU A 102 12.83 -7.36 2.94
CA LEU A 102 13.48 -6.07 2.67
C LEU A 102 12.43 -4.98 2.51
N LEU A 103 12.47 -4.00 3.40
CA LEU A 103 11.50 -2.92 3.46
C LEU A 103 12.17 -1.56 3.38
N GLN A 104 11.76 -0.76 2.38
CA GLN A 104 12.09 0.66 2.27
C GLN A 104 10.81 1.49 2.18
N TYR A 105 10.66 2.49 3.05
CA TYR A 105 9.53 3.41 2.94
C TYR A 105 9.81 4.86 3.36
N ASP A 106 9.06 5.76 2.73
CA ASP A 106 8.83 7.13 3.19
C ASP A 106 7.34 7.26 3.56
N MET A 107 7.04 7.80 4.73
CA MET A 107 5.67 8.05 5.15
C MET A 107 5.51 9.44 5.76
N LYS A 108 4.50 10.16 5.27
CA LYS A 108 4.08 11.45 5.83
C LYS A 108 2.61 11.40 6.25
N SER A 109 2.34 11.69 7.52
CA SER A 109 0.97 11.75 8.02
C SER A 109 0.79 12.52 9.31
N ASP A 110 -0.38 13.13 9.54
CA ASP A 110 -0.66 13.78 10.82
C ASP A 110 -0.75 12.74 11.95
N LEU A 111 -1.50 11.64 11.73
CA LEU A 111 -1.62 10.53 12.66
C LEU A 111 -1.17 9.21 12.03
N LEU A 112 -0.13 8.60 12.61
CA LEU A 112 0.42 7.31 12.17
C LEU A 112 0.32 6.25 13.26
N GLN A 113 -0.29 5.11 12.92
CA GLN A 113 -0.16 3.86 13.63
C GLN A 113 0.48 2.82 12.71
N ARG A 114 1.62 2.25 13.12
CA ARG A 114 2.30 1.21 12.33
C ARG A 114 2.72 -0.02 13.14
N ASP A 115 2.61 -1.19 12.53
CA ASP A 115 3.28 -2.42 12.93
C ASP A 115 4.14 -2.91 11.76
N VAL A 116 5.44 -3.12 12.00
CA VAL A 116 6.39 -3.50 10.96
C VAL A 116 7.24 -4.66 11.43
N GLN A 117 7.16 -5.77 10.71
CA GLN A 117 8.09 -6.89 10.84
C GLN A 117 8.96 -7.00 9.60
N SER A 118 10.28 -6.93 9.76
CA SER A 118 11.20 -7.08 8.64
C SER A 118 12.55 -7.73 8.92
N GLY A 119 13.22 -8.20 7.87
CA GLY A 119 14.63 -8.58 7.94
C GLY A 119 15.53 -7.35 7.94
N LEU A 120 15.41 -6.53 6.90
CA LEU A 120 16.09 -5.25 6.73
C LEU A 120 15.06 -4.14 6.55
N LEU A 121 15.23 -3.05 7.30
CA LEU A 121 14.36 -1.89 7.28
C LEU A 121 15.14 -0.61 7.09
N GLN A 122 14.79 0.16 6.06
CA GLN A 122 15.14 1.55 5.90
C GLN A 122 13.86 2.41 5.87
N CYS A 123 13.77 3.44 6.71
CA CYS A 123 12.63 4.33 6.66
C CYS A 123 12.88 5.79 7.03
N ASP A 124 12.08 6.67 6.42
CA ASP A 124 11.87 8.08 6.78
C ASP A 124 10.39 8.24 7.18
N VAL A 125 10.12 8.85 8.33
CA VAL A 125 8.74 9.09 8.79
C VAL A 125 8.58 10.48 9.38
N LYS A 126 7.61 11.22 8.83
CA LYS A 126 7.19 12.52 9.33
C LYS A 126 5.74 12.46 9.81
N SER A 127 5.55 12.62 11.12
CA SER A 127 4.21 12.67 11.70
C SER A 127 4.09 13.50 12.97
N ASP A 128 2.93 14.12 13.17
CA ASP A 128 2.62 14.87 14.39
C ASP A 128 2.35 13.93 15.57
N LEU A 129 1.67 12.81 15.32
CA LEU A 129 1.44 11.75 16.30
C LEU A 129 1.83 10.38 15.73
N LEU A 130 2.77 9.71 16.40
CA LEU A 130 3.30 8.40 16.02
C LEU A 130 3.07 7.36 17.10
N GLN A 131 2.47 6.23 16.72
CA GLN A 131 2.51 4.98 17.47
C GLN A 131 3.12 3.90 16.59
N CYS A 132 4.18 3.23 17.05
CA CYS A 132 4.84 2.19 16.27
C CYS A 132 5.28 0.97 17.10
N ASP A 133 5.08 -0.22 16.55
CA ASP A 133 5.81 -1.46 16.87
C ASP A 133 6.69 -1.81 15.67
N VAL A 134 7.98 -2.02 15.89
CA VAL A 134 8.93 -2.36 14.82
C VAL A 134 9.82 -3.50 15.30
N LYS A 135 9.79 -4.61 14.56
CA LYS A 135 10.68 -5.76 14.74
C LYS A 135 11.53 -5.91 13.48
N SER A 136 12.82 -5.62 13.59
CA SER A 136 13.76 -5.75 12.47
C SER A 136 15.10 -6.32 12.92
N ASN A 137 15.76 -7.10 12.05
CA ASN A 137 17.13 -7.55 12.31
C ASN A 137 18.15 -6.43 12.05
N LEU A 138 17.87 -5.56 11.08
CA LEU A 138 18.70 -4.40 10.76
C LEU A 138 17.81 -3.19 10.45
N LEU A 139 17.97 -2.11 11.22
CA LEU A 139 17.18 -0.89 11.10
C LEU A 139 18.08 0.31 10.79
N GLN A 140 17.74 1.04 9.72
CA GLN A 140 18.14 2.42 9.48
C GLN A 140 16.90 3.30 9.53
N TYR A 141 16.91 4.32 10.40
CA TYR A 141 15.78 5.21 10.61
C TYR A 141 16.25 6.67 10.54
N ASP A 142 15.66 7.43 9.63
CA ASP A 142 15.83 8.88 9.53
C ASP A 142 14.53 9.58 9.95
N VAL A 143 14.68 10.73 10.61
CA VAL A 143 13.59 11.60 11.13
C VAL A 143 13.67 12.96 10.48
#